data_AF-A0A928CST9-F1
#
_entry.id   AF-A0A928CST9-F1
#
_cell.length_a   1.000
_cell.length_b   1.000
_cell.length_c   1.000
_cell.angle_alpha   90.00
_cell.angle_beta   90.00
_cell.angle_gamma   90.00
#
_symmetry.space_group_name_H-M   'P 1'
#
loop_
_entity.id
_entity.type
_entity.pdbx_description
1 polymer ?
#
loop_
_entity_poly.entity_id
_entity_poly.type
_entity_poly.pdbx_seq_one_letter_code
_entity_poly.pdbx_strand_id
1 'polypeptide(L)'
;MSIASEITVGTIAIVKIGRNEVEVTVTEITEHGWKVKSQSTGREFEVRRIERIIEEPAAEEAEPETEENAVNPAPESGSGPRPEKKLSLLDAAAKVLAASREPMNCKELVAKAIEKGLWIPTGAKTPEQTLYSGIFRELQTKEEPRFKKSETRKGSFEHTKKR
;
A
#
# COMPACT_ATOMS: atom_id res chain seq x y z
N MET A 1 1.57 -7.58 -35.70
CA MET A 1 0.50 -6.66 -36.12
C MET A 1 0.34 -5.65 -34.99
N SER A 2 0.51 -4.37 -35.32
CA SER A 2 0.77 -3.31 -34.34
C SER A 2 -0.52 -2.89 -33.65
N ILE A 3 -0.63 -3.30 -32.38
CA ILE A 3 -1.60 -2.90 -31.34
C ILE A 3 -1.87 -1.38 -31.31
N ALA A 4 -0.95 -0.56 -31.86
CA ALA A 4 -1.04 0.89 -31.91
C ALA A 4 -2.26 1.44 -32.69
N SER A 5 -2.86 0.67 -33.60
CA SER A 5 -3.93 1.14 -34.48
C SER A 5 -5.35 0.98 -33.93
N GLU A 6 -5.54 0.28 -32.81
CA GLU A 6 -6.87 0.01 -32.22
C GLU A 6 -7.14 0.82 -30.94
N ILE A 7 -6.24 1.76 -30.60
CA ILE A 7 -6.28 2.46 -29.32
C ILE A 7 -7.10 3.75 -29.43
N THR A 8 -8.35 3.63 -28.98
CA THR A 8 -9.33 4.68 -28.68
C THR A 8 -8.90 5.75 -27.67
N VAL A 9 -9.30 7.02 -27.78
CA VAL A 9 -9.47 7.82 -26.55
C VAL A 9 -10.66 7.24 -25.77
N GLY A 10 -10.45 6.89 -24.51
CA GLY A 10 -11.41 6.18 -23.67
C GLY A 10 -11.14 4.67 -23.54
N THR A 11 -10.25 4.09 -24.35
CA THR A 11 -9.91 2.66 -24.26
C THR A 11 -9.10 2.39 -22.99
N ILE A 12 -9.46 1.32 -22.28
CA ILE A 12 -8.74 0.84 -21.12
C ILE A 12 -7.69 -0.18 -21.59
N ALA A 13 -6.45 0.00 -21.16
CA ALA A 13 -5.35 -0.87 -21.51
C ALA A 13 -4.48 -1.15 -20.29
N ILE A 14 -3.76 -2.27 -20.33
CA ILE A 14 -2.76 -2.61 -19.32
C ILE A 14 -1.39 -2.21 -19.87
N VAL A 15 -0.70 -1.35 -19.12
CA VAL A 15 0.66 -0.92 -19.43
C VAL A 15 1.63 -1.42 -18.39
N LYS A 16 2.78 -1.90 -18.85
CA LYS A 16 3.88 -2.33 -17.98
C LYS A 16 4.81 -1.15 -17.74
N ILE A 17 4.85 -0.67 -16.50
CA ILE A 17 5.69 0.43 -16.05
C ILE A 17 6.77 -0.15 -15.12
N GLY A 18 7.96 -0.41 -15.69
CA GLY A 18 9.05 -1.03 -14.96
C GLY A 18 8.72 -2.45 -14.50
N ARG A 19 8.56 -2.65 -13.19
CA ARG A 19 8.18 -3.94 -12.56
C ARG A 19 6.68 -4.08 -12.29
N ASN A 20 5.89 -3.04 -12.57
CA ASN A 20 4.48 -2.99 -12.24
C ASN A 20 3.62 -3.03 -13.51
N GLU A 21 2.47 -3.68 -13.43
CA GLU A 21 1.42 -3.64 -14.43
C GLU A 21 0.34 -2.69 -13.92
N VAL A 22 -0.07 -1.73 -14.75
CA VAL A 22 -1.01 -0.68 -14.36
C VAL A 22 -2.11 -0.58 -15.40
N GLU A 23 -3.36 -0.59 -14.91
CA GLU A 23 -4.55 -0.34 -15.71
C GLU A 23 -4.70 1.17 -15.94
N VAL A 24 -4.78 1.54 -17.22
CA VAL A 24 -4.79 2.93 -17.63
C VAL A 24 -5.87 3.16 -18.69
N THR A 25 -6.53 4.30 -18.61
CA THR A 25 -7.48 4.77 -19.62
C THR A 25 -6.78 5.77 -20.52
N VAL A 26 -6.86 5.60 -21.84
CA VAL A 26 -6.24 6.50 -22.79
C VAL A 26 -7.03 7.80 -22.85
N THR A 27 -6.39 8.93 -22.53
CA THR A 27 -7.04 10.25 -22.51
C THR A 27 -6.75 11.04 -23.78
N GLU A 28 -5.56 10.89 -24.35
CA GLU A 28 -5.13 11.63 -25.54
C GLU A 28 -4.09 10.81 -26.32
N ILE A 29 -4.25 10.75 -27.65
CA ILE A 29 -3.33 10.06 -28.56
C ILE A 29 -2.42 11.12 -29.18
N THR A 30 -1.11 11.00 -29.00
CA THR A 30 -0.12 11.91 -29.58
C THR A 30 0.69 11.21 -30.67
N GLU A 31 1.34 11.96 -31.56
CA GLU A 31 2.12 11.39 -32.69
C GLU A 31 3.30 10.50 -32.25
N HIS A 32 3.72 10.59 -30.98
CA HIS A 32 4.85 9.83 -30.41
C HIS A 32 4.48 8.93 -29.23
N GLY A 33 3.20 8.83 -28.85
CA GLY A 33 2.76 8.02 -27.72
C GLY A 33 1.28 8.21 -27.36
N TRP A 34 0.91 7.70 -26.19
CA TRP A 34 -0.43 7.83 -25.65
C TRP A 34 -0.35 8.45 -24.27
N LYS A 35 -1.09 9.54 -24.03
CA LYS A 35 -1.37 9.99 -22.67
C LYS A 35 -2.47 9.11 -22.09
N VAL A 36 -2.14 8.49 -20.98
CA VAL A 36 -3.04 7.57 -20.28
C VAL A 36 -3.17 8.01 -18.83
N LYS A 37 -4.36 7.83 -18.26
CA LYS A 37 -4.67 8.08 -16.86
C LYS A 37 -4.78 6.75 -16.13
N SER A 38 -3.95 6.53 -15.12
CA SER A 38 -4.07 5.35 -14.25
C SER A 38 -5.39 5.36 -13.50
N GLN A 39 -6.16 4.29 -13.60
CA GLN A 39 -7.38 4.15 -12.80
C GLN A 39 -7.07 3.94 -11.32
N SER A 40 -5.95 3.29 -10.97
CA SER A 40 -5.59 3.04 -9.57
C SER A 40 -5.06 4.26 -8.82
N THR A 41 -4.37 5.17 -9.53
CA THR A 41 -3.67 6.30 -8.90
C THR A 41 -4.23 7.66 -9.32
N GLY A 42 -5.09 7.71 -10.35
CA GLY A 42 -5.61 8.94 -10.96
C GLY A 42 -4.55 9.78 -11.69
N ARG A 43 -3.30 9.32 -11.76
CA ARG A 43 -2.18 10.04 -12.37
C ARG A 43 -2.14 9.85 -13.87
N GLU A 44 -1.88 10.93 -14.59
CA GLU A 44 -1.70 10.94 -16.03
C GLU A 44 -0.22 10.79 -16.39
N PHE A 45 0.10 10.00 -17.41
CA PHE A 45 1.45 9.82 -17.90
C PHE A 45 1.48 9.40 -19.37
N GLU A 46 2.56 9.74 -20.06
CA GLU A 46 2.78 9.35 -21.45
C GLU A 46 3.40 7.94 -21.52
N VAL A 47 2.79 7.06 -22.31
CA VAL A 47 3.29 5.72 -22.58
C VAL A 47 3.56 5.55 -24.07
N ARG A 48 4.67 4.87 -24.39
CA ARG A 48 5.09 4.56 -25.77
C ARG A 48 4.86 3.10 -26.16
N ARG A 49 4.44 2.27 -25.20
CA ARG A 49 4.24 0.84 -25.36
C ARG A 49 3.05 0.39 -24.53
N ILE A 50 2.01 -0.05 -25.23
CA ILE A 50 0.83 -0.66 -24.64
C ILE A 50 0.92 -2.16 -24.94
N GLU A 51 0.93 -3.00 -23.90
CA GLU A 51 1.17 -4.45 -24.05
C GLU A 51 -0.14 -5.22 -24.29
N ARG A 52 -1.28 -4.71 -23.78
CA ARG A 52 -2.57 -5.39 -23.93
C ARG A 52 -3.73 -4.40 -23.85
N ILE A 53 -4.58 -4.40 -24.87
CA ILE A 53 -5.86 -3.66 -24.89
C ILE A 53 -6.93 -4.56 -24.26
N ILE A 54 -7.75 -4.01 -23.36
CA ILE A 54 -8.95 -4.68 -22.88
C ILE A 54 -10.11 -4.13 -23.71
N GLU A 55 -10.41 -4.79 -24.83
CA GLU A 55 -11.62 -4.53 -25.59
C GLU A 55 -12.78 -5.32 -24.97
N GLU A 56 -13.56 -4.65 -24.13
CA GLU A 56 -14.94 -5.03 -23.87
C GLU A 56 -15.78 -3.75 -23.74
N PRO A 57 -16.59 -3.40 -24.76
CA PRO A 57 -17.62 -2.36 -24.69
C PRO A 57 -18.99 -2.95 -24.32
N ALA A 58 -19.92 -2.07 -23.89
CA ALA A 58 -21.33 -2.28 -23.47
C ALA A 58 -21.52 -2.59 -21.97
N ALA A 59 -21.90 -1.63 -21.12
CA ALA A 59 -23.24 -1.01 -20.98
C ALA A 59 -24.31 -2.01 -20.51
N GLU A 60 -24.69 -1.93 -19.22
CA GLU A 60 -26.10 -1.78 -18.80
C GLU A 60 -26.16 -1.30 -17.34
N GLU A 61 -26.72 -0.09 -17.18
CA GLU A 61 -27.54 0.47 -16.10
C GLU A 61 -27.37 0.01 -14.63
N ALA A 62 -26.94 0.96 -13.80
CA ALA A 62 -27.81 1.49 -12.74
C ALA A 62 -27.45 2.96 -12.47
N GLU A 63 -28.40 3.82 -12.83
CA GLU A 63 -28.46 5.27 -12.66
C GLU A 63 -28.42 5.77 -11.19
N PRO A 64 -28.29 7.09 -10.97
CA PRO A 64 -27.36 7.71 -10.02
C PRO A 64 -28.07 8.35 -8.79
N GLU A 65 -27.32 9.21 -8.08
CA GLU A 65 -27.71 10.06 -6.93
C GLU A 65 -27.22 9.49 -5.59
N THR A 66 -26.09 9.96 -5.07
CA THR A 66 -26.11 11.25 -4.39
C THR A 66 -24.85 12.06 -4.65
N GLU A 67 -25.13 13.27 -5.12
CA GLU A 67 -24.28 14.44 -5.07
C GLU A 67 -23.76 14.71 -3.65
N GLU A 68 -22.72 15.54 -3.61
CA GLU A 68 -22.21 16.23 -2.43
C GLU A 68 -21.18 15.44 -1.60
N ASN A 69 -19.90 15.74 -1.81
CA ASN A 69 -19.30 16.84 -1.06
C ASN A 69 -17.82 17.00 -1.49
N ALA A 70 -17.56 18.11 -2.14
CA ALA A 70 -16.21 18.62 -2.31
C ALA A 70 -15.63 19.00 -0.96
N VAL A 71 -14.82 18.15 -0.34
CA VAL A 71 -13.73 18.61 0.52
C VAL A 71 -12.58 17.62 0.37
N ASN A 72 -11.46 18.11 -0.16
CA ASN A 72 -10.14 17.57 0.14
C ASN A 72 -9.83 17.89 1.60
N PRO A 73 -9.61 16.90 2.49
CA PRO A 73 -8.75 17.13 3.62
C PRO A 73 -7.38 16.51 3.32
N ALA A 74 -6.36 17.36 3.47
CA ALA A 74 -5.00 16.96 3.74
C ALA A 74 -4.96 15.73 4.67
N PRO A 75 -3.95 14.84 4.56
CA PRO A 75 -3.91 13.62 5.35
C PRO A 75 -3.66 13.97 6.83
N GLU A 76 -4.73 14.25 7.55
CA GLU A 76 -4.73 14.35 8.99
C GLU A 76 -4.73 12.94 9.58
N SER A 77 -3.70 12.75 10.39
CA SER A 77 -3.59 11.76 11.45
C SER A 77 -4.94 11.46 12.12
N GLY A 78 -5.56 10.34 11.78
CA GLY A 78 -6.79 9.86 12.39
C GLY A 78 -6.66 8.41 12.83
N SER A 79 -6.61 8.19 14.15
CA SER A 79 -6.87 6.88 14.75
C SER A 79 -8.29 6.45 14.38
N GLY A 80 -8.42 5.35 13.64
CA GLY A 80 -9.66 4.61 13.46
C GLY A 80 -9.35 3.14 13.20
N PRO A 81 -10.11 2.18 13.75
CA PRO A 81 -9.86 0.75 13.56
C PRO A 81 -10.13 0.37 12.10
N ARG A 82 -9.06 0.10 11.33
CA ARG A 82 -9.16 -0.42 9.96
C ARG A 82 -9.56 -1.90 9.99
N PRO A 83 -10.36 -2.36 9.02
CA PRO A 83 -11.01 -3.66 9.02
C PRO A 83 -10.00 -4.81 9.11
N GLU A 84 -10.31 -5.75 9.99
CA GLU A 84 -9.55 -6.96 10.24
C GLU A 84 -9.56 -7.84 8.98
N LYS A 85 -8.42 -7.97 8.28
CA LYS A 85 -8.01 -9.13 7.46
C LYS A 85 -6.72 -8.78 6.71
N LYS A 86 -5.61 -8.91 7.45
CA LYS A 86 -4.17 -8.94 7.12
C LYS A 86 -3.49 -8.19 8.28
N LEU A 87 -2.82 -8.91 9.17
CA LEU A 87 -2.07 -8.26 10.25
C LEU A 87 -0.98 -7.39 9.61
N SER A 88 -1.06 -6.07 9.81
CA SER A 88 -0.01 -5.15 9.39
C SER A 88 1.30 -5.52 10.07
N LEU A 89 2.44 -5.23 9.44
CA LEU A 89 3.78 -5.54 9.98
C LEU A 89 3.97 -5.05 11.43
N LEU A 90 3.45 -3.86 11.74
CA LEU A 90 3.43 -3.30 13.09
C LEU A 90 2.58 -4.13 14.07
N ASP A 91 1.39 -4.57 13.67
CA ASP A 91 0.51 -5.37 14.54
C ASP A 91 1.08 -6.78 14.77
N ALA A 92 1.64 -7.38 13.73
CA ALA A 92 2.37 -8.65 13.84
C ALA A 92 3.55 -8.54 14.82
N ALA A 93 4.33 -7.45 14.74
CA ALA A 93 5.42 -7.19 15.67
C ALA A 93 4.93 -7.02 17.12
N ALA A 94 3.81 -6.30 17.32
CA ALA A 94 3.19 -6.17 18.64
C ALA A 94 2.77 -7.54 19.21
N LYS A 95 2.17 -8.40 18.39
CA LYS A 95 1.82 -9.77 18.79
C LYS A 95 3.03 -10.63 19.15
N VAL A 96 4.13 -10.52 18.41
CA VAL A 96 5.38 -11.25 18.71
C VAL A 96 5.95 -10.83 20.07
N LEU A 97 5.99 -9.53 20.35
CA LEU A 97 6.45 -9.01 21.64
C LEU A 97 5.50 -9.37 22.78
N ALA A 98 4.19 -9.31 22.56
CA ALA A 98 3.18 -9.72 23.55
C ALA A 98 3.31 -11.21 23.92
N ALA A 99 3.62 -12.06 22.94
CA ALA A 99 3.81 -13.49 23.13
C ALA A 99 5.15 -13.85 23.77
N SER A 100 6.25 -13.20 23.36
CA SER A 100 7.59 -13.52 23.89
C SER A 100 7.86 -12.84 25.23
N ARG A 101 7.28 -11.66 25.49
CA ARG A 101 7.52 -10.82 26.68
C ARG A 101 9.01 -10.52 26.93
N GLU A 102 9.78 -10.50 25.86
CA GLU A 102 11.22 -10.28 25.87
C GLU A 102 11.58 -9.10 24.96
N PRO A 103 12.66 -8.36 25.26
CA PRO A 103 13.16 -7.31 24.40
C PRO A 103 13.76 -7.88 23.11
N MET A 104 13.15 -7.53 21.97
CA MET A 104 13.60 -8.02 20.66
C MET A 104 13.91 -6.87 19.70
N ASN A 105 14.91 -7.10 18.84
CA ASN A 105 15.24 -6.15 17.76
C ASN A 105 14.23 -6.26 16.61
N CYS A 106 14.10 -5.21 15.79
CA CYS A 106 13.23 -5.23 14.60
C CYS A 106 13.51 -6.41 13.67
N LYS A 107 14.78 -6.80 13.51
CA LYS A 107 15.19 -7.98 12.72
C LYS A 107 14.56 -9.27 13.22
N GLU A 108 14.63 -9.47 14.53
CA GLU A 108 14.08 -10.65 15.20
C GLU A 108 12.55 -10.62 15.20
N LEU A 109 11.95 -9.44 15.33
CA LEU A 109 10.50 -9.26 15.25
C LEU A 109 9.95 -9.64 13.88
N VAL A 110 10.60 -9.18 12.81
CA VAL A 110 10.23 -9.56 11.44
C VAL A 110 10.40 -11.06 11.25
N ALA A 111 11.55 -11.62 11.65
CA ALA A 111 11.81 -13.06 11.51
C ALA A 111 10.75 -13.91 12.24
N LYS A 112 10.47 -13.60 13.51
CA LYS A 112 9.42 -14.29 14.29
C LYS A 112 8.02 -14.05 13.74
N ALA A 113 7.73 -12.87 13.18
CA ALA A 113 6.43 -12.58 12.57
C ALA A 113 6.21 -13.44 11.31
N ILE A 114 7.25 -13.65 10.52
CA ILE A 114 7.23 -14.54 9.35
C ILE A 114 7.13 -16.00 9.79
N GLU A 115 7.96 -16.43 10.75
CA GLU A 115 7.96 -17.81 11.29
C GLU A 115 6.61 -18.20 11.88
N LYS A 116 5.95 -17.29 12.60
CA LYS A 116 4.61 -17.50 13.17
C LYS A 116 3.49 -17.38 12.13
N GLY A 117 3.80 -17.08 10.86
CA GLY A 117 2.80 -16.82 9.83
C GLY A 117 1.91 -15.62 10.11
N LEU A 118 2.32 -14.73 11.01
CA LEU A 118 1.57 -13.52 11.38
C LEU A 118 1.67 -12.47 10.28
N TRP A 119 2.77 -12.45 9.53
CA TRP A 119 2.98 -11.52 8.44
C TRP A 119 3.68 -12.20 7.27
N ILE A 120 3.17 -11.98 6.07
CA ILE A 120 3.75 -12.49 4.83
C ILE A 120 4.70 -11.43 4.30
N PRO A 121 5.97 -11.79 4.00
CA PRO A 121 6.92 -10.85 3.41
C PRO A 121 6.41 -10.38 2.06
N THR A 122 6.03 -9.12 2.00
CA THR A 122 5.84 -8.43 0.72
C THR A 122 7.22 -8.21 0.10
N GLY A 123 7.33 -8.03 -1.22
CA GLY A 123 8.61 -7.89 -1.94
C GLY A 123 9.51 -6.69 -1.55
N ALA A 124 9.28 -6.10 -0.37
CA ALA A 124 10.14 -5.13 0.28
C ALA A 124 11.49 -5.77 0.65
N LYS A 125 12.56 -5.09 0.23
CA LYS A 125 13.94 -5.52 0.49
C LYS A 125 14.34 -5.44 1.97
N THR A 126 13.72 -4.53 2.73
CA THR A 126 14.10 -4.19 4.12
C THR A 126 12.88 -3.94 5.03
N PRO A 127 12.06 -4.96 5.31
CA PRO A 127 10.90 -4.84 6.21
C PRO A 127 11.27 -4.35 7.62
N GLU A 128 12.48 -4.64 8.07
CA GLU A 128 13.03 -4.22 9.38
C GLU A 128 13.08 -2.69 9.52
N GLN A 129 13.46 -1.99 8.44
CA GLN A 129 13.54 -0.53 8.42
C GLN A 129 12.14 0.09 8.43
N THR A 130 11.22 -0.47 7.65
CA THR A 130 9.82 -0.05 7.67
C THR A 130 9.20 -0.23 9.05
N LEU A 131 9.47 -1.36 9.72
CA LEU A 131 9.01 -1.62 11.08
C LEU A 131 9.61 -0.60 12.06
N TYR A 132 10.92 -0.33 11.98
CA TYR A 132 11.59 0.65 12.83
C TYR A 132 10.98 2.05 12.70
N SER A 133 10.80 2.56 11.48
CA SER A 133 10.16 3.86 11.24
C SER A 133 8.72 3.90 11.74
N GLY A 134 7.99 2.78 11.61
CA GLY A 134 6.62 2.64 12.13
C GLY A 134 6.57 2.73 13.65
N ILE A 135 7.44 1.99 14.35
CA ILE A 135 7.53 2.02 15.82
C ILE A 135 7.95 3.42 16.29
N PHE A 136 8.91 4.05 15.60
CA PHE A 136 9.39 5.38 15.95
C PHE A 136 8.29 6.45 15.82
N ARG A 137 7.51 6.42 14.73
CA ARG A 137 6.33 7.29 14.58
C ARG A 137 5.29 7.03 15.67
N GLU A 138 5.03 5.77 16.02
CA GLU A 138 4.07 5.46 17.08
C GLU A 138 4.52 6.03 18.43
N LEU A 139 5.81 5.87 18.78
CA LEU A 139 6.41 6.43 19.98
C LEU A 139 6.34 7.97 20.06
N GLN A 140 6.33 8.66 18.91
CA GLN A 140 6.26 10.13 18.85
C GLN A 140 4.83 10.66 18.83
N THR A 141 3.91 9.96 18.18
CA THR A 141 2.55 10.45 17.91
C THR A 141 1.53 9.96 18.93
N LYS A 142 1.75 8.80 19.58
CA LYS A 142 0.81 8.27 20.57
C LYS A 142 1.23 8.62 21.99
N GLU A 143 0.26 9.05 22.78
CA GLU A 143 0.40 9.23 24.22
C GLU A 143 0.62 7.89 24.94
N GLU A 144 -0.08 6.84 24.47
CA GLU A 144 0.10 5.45 24.92
C GLU A 144 0.65 4.56 23.79
N PRO A 145 1.98 4.59 23.55
CA PRO A 145 2.59 3.74 22.54
C PRO A 145 2.54 2.28 22.98
N ARG A 146 2.31 1.38 22.02
CA ARG A 146 2.27 -0.08 22.26
C ARG A 146 3.68 -0.64 22.43
N PHE A 147 4.68 0.08 21.94
CA PHE A 147 6.09 -0.29 22.04
C PHE A 147 6.80 0.62 23.04
N LYS A 148 7.80 0.08 23.75
CA LYS A 148 8.78 0.85 24.54
C LYS A 148 10.19 0.43 24.10
N LYS A 149 11.13 1.37 24.11
CA LYS A 149 12.55 1.03 23.95
C LYS A 149 13.02 0.27 25.17
N SER A 150 13.68 -0.87 24.96
CA SER A 150 14.23 -1.64 26.06
C SER A 150 15.44 -0.93 26.64
N GLU A 151 15.45 -0.80 27.96
CA GLU A 151 16.59 -0.27 28.72
C GLU A 151 17.65 -1.35 28.92
N THR A 152 17.24 -2.63 28.94
CA THR A 152 18.10 -3.79 29.14
C THR A 152 18.91 -4.15 27.89
N ARG A 153 18.34 -3.96 26.69
CA ARG A 153 18.99 -4.32 25.43
C ARG A 153 18.93 -3.17 24.43
N LYS A 154 20.09 -2.56 24.16
CA LYS A 154 20.22 -1.42 23.23
C LYS A 154 19.70 -1.80 21.83
N GLY A 155 18.77 -1.00 21.32
CA GLY A 155 18.17 -1.19 19.99
C GLY A 155 16.98 -2.15 19.95
N SER A 156 16.58 -2.72 21.10
CA SER A 156 15.43 -3.61 21.20
C SER A 156 14.18 -2.89 21.69
N PHE A 157 13.03 -3.49 21.40
CA PHE A 157 11.71 -2.99 21.77
C PHE A 157 10.95 -4.02 22.60
N GLU A 158 10.10 -3.53 23.49
CA GLU A 158 9.25 -4.32 24.39
C GLU A 158 7.78 -3.87 24.24
N HIS A 159 6.84 -4.77 24.52
CA HIS A 159 5.42 -4.42 24.49
C HIS A 159 4.98 -3.84 25.84
N THR A 160 4.39 -2.64 25.82
CA THR A 160 3.92 -1.93 27.03
C THR A 160 2.57 -2.45 27.51
N LYS A 161 1.73 -2.93 26.59
CA LYS A 161 0.37 -3.38 26.90
C LYS A 161 0.43 -4.84 27.37
N LYS A 162 0.30 -5.05 28.69
CA LYS A 162 -0.06 -6.38 29.22
C LYS A 162 -1.51 -6.63 28.82
N ARG A 163 -1.72 -7.64 27.97
CA ARG A 163 -3.04 -8.10 27.57
C ARG A 163 -3.70 -8.87 28.73
#